data_AF-A0A1X1EMD8-F1
#
_entry.id   AF-A0A1X1EMD8-F1
#
_cell.length_a   1.000
_cell.length_b   1.000
_cell.length_c   1.000
_cell.angle_alpha   90.00
_cell.angle_beta   90.00
_cell.angle_gamma   90.00
#
_symmetry.space_group_name_H-M   'P 1'
#
loop_
_entity.id
_entity.type
_entity.pdbx_description
1 polymer ?
#
loop_
_entity_poly.entity_id
_entity_poly.type
_entity_poly.pdbx_seq_one_letter_code
_entity_poly.pdbx_strand_id
1 'polypeptide(L)'
;MHRKAGTLKELLPPWFTCVLLSIPFTVLILAVTQEHAPGIFLSIVQKAVAQDAMPVDVHFVVVLMLAFLLYVLLACIAGLVIGMLLNVVLRFIWRLAEH
;
A
#
# COMPACT_ATOMS: atom_id res chain seq x y z
N MET A 1 24.28 -14.46 -27.97
CA MET A 1 23.05 -14.93 -27.28
C MET A 1 22.13 -13.74 -26.92
N HIS A 2 21.67 -12.93 -27.90
CA HIS A 2 20.94 -11.66 -27.63
C HIS A 2 19.41 -11.73 -27.72
N ARG A 3 18.82 -12.89 -28.02
CA ARG A 3 17.39 -12.97 -28.41
C ARG A 3 16.39 -13.08 -27.24
N LYS A 4 16.85 -13.30 -26.01
CA LYS A 4 15.96 -13.51 -24.84
C LYS A 4 15.65 -12.24 -24.03
N ALA A 5 16.42 -11.17 -24.19
CA ALA A 5 16.21 -9.91 -23.45
C ALA A 5 15.03 -9.08 -24.01
N GLY A 6 14.77 -9.18 -25.32
CA GLY A 6 13.64 -8.49 -25.97
C GLY A 6 12.28 -9.06 -25.54
N THR A 7 12.19 -10.38 -25.43
CA THR A 7 10.95 -11.08 -25.09
C THR A 7 10.50 -10.82 -23.66
N LEU A 8 11.40 -10.72 -22.68
CA LEU A 8 11.01 -10.44 -21.28
C LEU A 8 10.49 -9.00 -21.10
N LYS A 9 11.06 -8.04 -21.82
CA LYS A 9 10.63 -6.63 -21.82
C LYS A 9 9.29 -6.42 -22.52
N GLU A 10 9.01 -7.23 -23.54
CA GLU A 10 7.73 -7.25 -24.27
C GLU A 10 6.64 -8.03 -23.51
N LEU A 11 6.99 -9.12 -22.80
CA LEU A 11 6.02 -9.91 -22.02
C LEU A 11 5.69 -9.31 -20.65
N LEU A 12 6.60 -8.58 -20.01
CA LEU A 12 6.41 -7.96 -18.70
C LEU A 12 6.64 -6.46 -18.79
N PRO A 13 5.59 -5.69 -19.11
CA PRO A 13 5.69 -4.25 -19.19
C PRO A 13 6.21 -3.65 -17.88
N PRO A 14 6.92 -2.51 -17.93
CA PRO A 14 7.48 -1.85 -16.74
C PRO A 14 6.42 -1.54 -15.68
N TRP A 15 5.22 -1.20 -16.13
CA TRP A 15 4.09 -0.92 -15.26
C TRP A 15 3.55 -2.19 -14.60
N PHE A 16 3.59 -3.35 -15.27
CA PHE A 16 3.11 -4.61 -14.72
C PHE A 16 4.01 -5.09 -13.58
N THR A 17 5.33 -5.01 -13.76
CA THR A 17 6.30 -5.32 -12.70
C THR A 17 6.16 -4.37 -11.52
N CYS A 18 5.89 -3.09 -11.79
CA CYS A 18 5.68 -2.08 -10.76
C CYS A 18 4.42 -2.36 -9.92
N VAL A 19 3.30 -2.69 -10.58
CA VAL A 19 2.03 -3.03 -9.91
C VAL A 19 2.17 -4.35 -9.13
N LEU A 20 2.82 -5.35 -9.72
CA LEU A 20 3.05 -6.63 -9.06
C LEU A 20 3.91 -6.49 -7.80
N LEU A 21 4.93 -5.62 -7.86
CA LEU A 21 5.77 -5.30 -6.70
C LEU A 21 5.01 -4.42 -5.68
N SER A 22 4.16 -3.49 -6.10
CA SER A 22 3.47 -2.59 -5.16
C SER A 22 2.44 -3.31 -4.29
N ILE A 23 1.75 -4.33 -4.82
CA ILE A 23 0.72 -5.08 -4.08
C ILE A 23 1.24 -5.68 -2.76
N PRO A 24 2.32 -6.48 -2.71
CA PRO A 24 2.83 -7.03 -1.46
C PRO A 24 3.32 -5.95 -0.49
N PHE A 25 3.89 -4.84 -0.99
CA PHE A 25 4.30 -3.73 -0.11
C PHE A 25 3.10 -2.98 0.46
N THR A 26 2.05 -2.72 -0.32
CA THR A 26 0.80 -2.14 0.19
C THR A 26 0.17 -3.04 1.24
N VAL A 27 0.10 -4.36 1.00
CA VAL A 27 -0.42 -5.33 1.96
C VAL A 27 0.43 -5.37 3.23
N LEU A 28 1.76 -5.32 3.11
CA LEU A 28 2.67 -5.32 4.25
C LEU A 28 2.56 -4.02 5.06
N ILE A 29 2.47 -2.86 4.41
CA ILE A 29 2.23 -1.57 5.08
C ILE A 29 0.91 -1.64 5.85
N LEU A 30 -0.17 -2.09 5.19
CA LEU A 30 -1.46 -2.27 5.85
C LEU A 30 -1.35 -3.24 7.03
N ALA A 31 -0.73 -4.40 6.88
CA ALA A 31 -0.59 -5.39 7.96
C ALA A 31 0.24 -4.88 9.16
N VAL A 32 1.37 -4.22 8.91
CA VAL A 32 2.24 -3.67 9.97
C VAL A 32 1.55 -2.53 10.71
N THR A 33 0.81 -1.69 9.98
CA THR A 33 0.10 -0.57 10.59
C THR A 33 -1.30 -0.94 11.06
N GLN A 34 -1.78 -2.16 10.77
CA GLN A 34 -3.06 -2.69 11.27
C GLN A 34 -3.05 -2.94 12.79
N GLU A 35 -1.89 -3.24 13.37
CA GLU A 35 -1.80 -3.36 14.84
C GLU A 35 -1.87 -1.99 15.55
N HIS A 36 -1.56 -0.91 14.83
CA HIS A 36 -1.49 0.43 15.40
C HIS A 36 -2.73 1.26 15.06
N ALA A 37 -3.08 1.43 13.79
CA ALA A 37 -4.17 2.30 13.37
C ALA A 37 -5.56 1.72 13.69
N PRO A 38 -5.96 0.52 13.24
CA PRO A 38 -7.22 -0.13 13.64
C PRO A 38 -7.36 -0.32 15.15
N GLY A 39 -6.26 -0.66 15.84
CA GLY A 39 -6.25 -0.80 17.30
C GLY A 39 -6.57 0.53 18.00
N ILE A 40 -5.94 1.62 17.56
CA ILE A 40 -6.25 2.97 18.04
C ILE A 40 -7.69 3.36 17.67
N PHE A 41 -8.14 3.08 16.44
CA PHE A 41 -9.52 3.34 16.01
C PHE A 41 -10.54 2.59 16.86
N LEU A 42 -10.35 1.29 17.10
CA LEU A 42 -11.19 0.49 18.00
C LEU A 42 -11.16 1.04 19.42
N SER A 43 -10.00 1.47 19.91
CA SER A 43 -9.87 2.06 21.25
C SER A 43 -10.61 3.40 21.39
N ILE A 44 -10.61 4.23 20.33
CA ILE A 44 -11.33 5.51 20.28
C ILE A 44 -12.82 5.26 20.18
N VAL A 45 -13.26 4.31 19.33
CA VAL A 45 -14.66 3.89 19.22
C VAL A 45 -15.15 3.32 20.55
N GLN A 46 -14.39 2.42 21.19
CA GLN A 46 -14.73 1.85 22.49
C GLN A 46 -14.80 2.91 23.58
N LYS A 47 -13.85 3.87 23.62
CA LYS A 47 -13.90 4.99 24.56
C LYS A 47 -15.09 5.91 24.29
N ALA A 48 -15.37 6.25 23.03
CA ALA A 48 -16.52 7.07 22.65
C ALA A 48 -17.85 6.38 23.01
N VAL A 49 -17.96 5.07 22.81
CA VAL A 49 -19.13 4.25 23.20
C VAL A 49 -19.23 4.11 24.74
N ALA A 50 -18.09 4.05 25.44
CA ALA A 50 -18.06 3.90 26.90
C ALA A 50 -18.26 5.22 27.66
N GLN A 51 -17.99 6.38 27.05
CA GLN A 51 -17.99 7.67 27.74
C GLN A 51 -19.34 8.41 27.77
N ASP A 52 -20.32 8.15 26.90
CA ASP A 52 -21.68 8.72 27.00
C ASP A 52 -22.66 7.88 26.14
N ALA A 53 -23.87 7.51 26.57
CA ALA A 53 -25.04 8.39 26.70
C ALA A 53 -25.37 9.26 25.45
N MET A 54 -24.62 9.14 24.35
CA MET A 54 -24.94 9.75 23.06
C MET A 54 -25.11 8.69 21.98
N PRO A 55 -26.13 8.82 21.10
CA PRO A 55 -26.29 7.92 19.97
C PRO A 55 -25.02 8.02 19.12
N VAL A 56 -24.51 6.87 18.66
CA VAL A 56 -23.44 6.83 17.65
C VAL A 56 -23.97 7.58 16.42
N ASP A 57 -23.64 8.86 16.35
CA ASP A 57 -24.19 9.76 15.36
C ASP A 57 -23.64 9.36 13.99
N VAL A 58 -24.49 9.36 12.96
CA VAL A 58 -24.13 8.88 11.61
C VAL A 58 -22.87 9.59 11.10
N HIS A 59 -22.64 10.83 11.55
CA HIS A 59 -21.45 11.63 11.24
C HIS A 59 -20.14 11.02 11.74
N PHE A 60 -20.12 10.36 12.91
CA PHE A 60 -18.92 9.70 13.43
C PHE A 60 -18.52 8.51 12.56
N VAL A 61 -19.49 7.68 12.14
CA VAL A 61 -19.24 6.54 11.25
C VAL A 61 -18.75 6.99 9.88
N VAL A 62 -19.32 8.08 9.34
CA VAL A 62 -18.88 8.66 8.06
C VAL A 62 -17.46 9.20 8.14
N VAL A 63 -17.11 9.95 9.19
CA VAL A 63 -15.75 10.46 9.40
C VAL A 63 -14.75 9.31 9.56
N LEU A 64 -15.13 8.26 10.29
CA LEU A 64 -14.31 7.07 10.49
C LEU A 64 -14.07 6.31 9.16
N MET A 65 -15.12 6.10 8.36
CA MET A 65 -14.98 5.51 7.03
C MET A 65 -14.07 6.35 6.13
N LEU A 66 -14.20 7.68 6.15
CA LEU A 66 -13.37 8.57 5.35
C LEU A 66 -11.89 8.51 5.75
N ALA A 67 -11.62 8.48 7.07
CA ALA A 67 -10.27 8.36 7.60
C ALA A 67 -9.63 7.00 7.22
N PHE A 68 -10.40 5.91 7.30
CA PHE A 68 -9.93 4.60 6.88
C PHE A 68 -9.66 4.54 5.37
N LEU A 69 -10.54 5.11 4.55
CA LEU A 69 -10.36 5.19 3.10
C LEU A 69 -9.09 5.98 2.74
N LEU A 70 -8.88 7.13 3.40
CA LEU A 70 -7.70 7.97 3.19
C LEU A 70 -6.41 7.22 3.56
N TYR A 71 -6.44 6.48 4.66
CA TYR A 71 -5.31 5.65 5.10
C TYR A 71 -4.99 4.52 4.11
N VAL A 72 -6.00 3.83 3.57
CA VAL A 72 -5.82 2.81 2.52
C VAL A 72 -5.23 3.44 1.25
N LEU A 73 -5.74 4.61 0.84
CA LEU A 73 -5.18 5.39 -0.28
C LEU A 73 -3.70 5.74 -0.06
N LEU A 74 -3.34 6.18 1.15
CA LEU A 74 -1.96 6.50 1.50
C LEU A 74 -1.05 5.27 1.41
N ALA A 75 -1.51 4.12 1.91
CA ALA A 75 -0.78 2.86 1.83
C ALA A 75 -0.60 2.37 0.38
N CYS A 76 -1.60 2.57 -0.48
CA CYS A 76 -1.49 2.30 -1.91
C CYS A 76 -0.44 3.19 -2.56
N ILE A 77 -0.45 4.50 -2.29
CA ILE A 77 0.53 5.45 -2.83
C ILE A 77 1.95 5.07 -2.36
N ALA A 78 2.13 4.79 -1.07
CA ALA A 78 3.42 4.38 -0.51
C ALA A 78 3.93 3.07 -1.15
N GLY A 79 3.08 2.06 -1.28
CA GLY A 79 3.44 0.80 -1.93
C GLY A 79 3.80 0.98 -3.41
N LEU A 80 3.09 1.84 -4.14
CA LEU A 80 3.42 2.19 -5.53
C LEU A 80 4.78 2.88 -5.64
N VAL A 81 5.07 3.83 -4.76
CA VAL A 81 6.37 4.54 -4.73
C VAL A 81 7.52 3.56 -4.47
N ILE A 82 7.36 2.66 -3.49
CA ILE A 82 8.37 1.63 -3.19
C ILE A 82 8.54 0.68 -4.38
N GLY A 83 7.43 0.22 -4.98
CA GLY A 83 7.45 -0.65 -6.16
C GLY A 83 8.16 0.00 -7.36
N MET A 84 7.94 1.30 -7.58
CA MET A 84 8.64 2.06 -8.63
C MET A 84 10.15 2.14 -8.36
N LEU A 85 10.55 2.51 -7.14
CA LEU A 85 11.95 2.61 -6.76
C LEU A 85 12.69 1.28 -6.93
N LEU A 86 12.09 0.17 -6.47
CA LEU A 86 12.66 -1.17 -6.62
C LEU A 86 12.79 -1.57 -8.09
N ASN A 87 11.78 -1.30 -8.92
CA ASN A 87 11.86 -1.60 -10.36
C ASN A 87 12.99 -0.81 -11.04
N VAL A 88 13.21 0.45 -10.64
CA VAL A 88 14.33 1.26 -11.14
C VAL A 88 15.68 0.66 -10.71
N VAL A 89 15.83 0.32 -9.42
CA VAL A 89 17.06 -0.26 -8.88
C VAL A 89 17.36 -1.62 -9.51
N LEU A 90 16.37 -2.51 -9.64
CA LEU A 90 16.52 -3.82 -10.27
C LEU A 90 16.99 -3.70 -11.73
N ARG A 91 16.41 -2.76 -12.48
CA ARG A 91 16.82 -2.47 -13.87
C ARG A 91 18.21 -1.86 -13.95
N PHE A 92 18.62 -1.08 -12.94
CA PHE A 92 19.96 -0.52 -12.87
C PHE A 92 21.00 -1.62 -12.60
N ILE A 93 20.76 -2.49 -11.60
CA ILE A 93 21.60 -3.64 -11.29
C ILE A 93 21.71 -4.59 -12.49
N TRP A 94 20.59 -4.86 -13.18
CA TRP A 94 20.60 -5.70 -14.38
C TRP A 94 21.52 -5.14 -15.46
N ARG A 95 21.47 -3.82 -15.72
CA ARG A 95 22.38 -3.18 -16.70
C ARG A 95 23.84 -3.24 -16.27
N LEU A 96 24.12 -3.13 -14.97
CA LEU A 96 25.47 -3.26 -14.42
C LEU A 96 26.00 -4.69 -14.57
N ALA A 97 25.14 -5.70 -14.42
CA ALA A 97 25.52 -7.11 -14.59
C ALA A 97 25.73 -7.53 -16.06
N GLU A 98 25.21 -6.76 -17.02
CA GLU A 98 25.46 -6.98 -18.46
C GLU A 98 26.77 -6.36 -18.95
N HIS A 99 27.43 -5.52 -18.15
CA HIS A 99 28.73 -4.90 -18.44
C HIS A 99 29.89 -5.67 -17.81
#